data_AF-A0A4Y1PRS6-F1
#
_entry.id   AF-A0A4Y1PRS6-F1
#
_cell.length_a   1.000
_cell.length_b   1.000
_cell.length_c   1.000
_cell.angle_alpha   90.00
_cell.angle_beta   90.00
_cell.angle_gamma   90.00
#
_symmetry.space_group_name_H-M   'P 1'
#
loop_
_entity.id
_entity.type
_entity.pdbx_description
1 polymer ?
#
loop_
_entity_poly.entity_id
_entity_poly.type
_entity_poly.pdbx_seq_one_letter_code
_entity_poly.pdbx_strand_id
1 'polypeptide(L)'
;DPIELESMSAVFGQRSPNRPLIIGSVKTNLGHLEGAAGIAGLIKTVLALQHHKIPPHLHFKNPNPRFDWSSHIFEVPVQGKPWNISERPRIAGVSSLGFSGTNAHIIVGEIDADLPQASENNFYLLPLSARSEQSLQELARSYQDILTESINLADVCFTTSTGRGIFPQRICILADSITTAQRALIDYQDGEDSDSLIRPILSETPPKMAFLFSGQGSQYSGMGETLYNREVVFKETLDLCDQILEPLLEKSLLDLIFQEQNSQLLEETQITQPVIFSLEYALAKLWQSWGI
;
A
#
# COMPACT_ATOMS: atom_id res chain seq x y z
N ASP A 1 7.33 2.67 41.71
CA ASP A 1 8.65 2.57 41.06
C ASP A 1 9.56 1.52 41.70
N PRO A 2 9.97 1.57 42.99
CA PRO A 2 10.96 0.63 43.53
C PRO A 2 10.53 -0.85 43.41
N ILE A 3 9.27 -1.17 43.73
CA ILE A 3 8.71 -2.52 43.62
C ILE A 3 8.78 -3.07 42.17
N GLU A 4 8.52 -2.22 41.18
CA GLU A 4 8.58 -2.62 39.76
C GLU A 4 10.03 -2.85 39.31
N LEU A 5 10.96 -1.99 39.75
CA LEU A 5 12.39 -2.16 39.51
C LEU A 5 12.96 -3.43 40.16
N GLU A 6 12.59 -3.71 41.40
CA GLU A 6 12.97 -4.93 42.12
C GLU A 6 12.44 -6.19 41.42
N SER A 7 11.17 -6.15 40.99
CA SER A 7 10.55 -7.27 40.25
C SER A 7 11.25 -7.52 38.91
N MET A 8 11.59 -6.46 38.17
CA MET A 8 12.37 -6.59 36.94
C MET A 8 13.80 -7.09 37.21
N SER A 9 14.42 -6.65 38.31
CA SER A 9 15.77 -7.08 38.70
C SER A 9 15.80 -8.57 39.04
N ALA A 10 14.76 -9.08 39.72
CA ALA A 10 14.63 -10.51 40.02
C ALA A 10 14.60 -11.40 38.76
N VAL A 11 14.03 -10.90 37.65
CA VAL A 11 13.92 -11.64 36.39
C VAL A 11 15.13 -11.41 35.46
N PHE A 12 15.58 -10.17 35.34
CA PHE A 12 16.60 -9.75 34.36
C PHE A 12 17.97 -9.45 34.99
N GLY A 13 18.17 -9.73 36.27
CA GLY A 13 19.36 -9.34 37.04
C GLY A 13 20.66 -10.01 36.59
N GLN A 14 20.60 -11.14 35.87
CA GLN A 14 21.78 -11.83 35.31
C GLN A 14 22.29 -11.22 33.99
N ARG A 15 22.18 -9.89 33.84
CA ARG A 15 22.65 -9.18 32.65
C ARG A 15 24.07 -8.67 32.82
N SER A 16 24.82 -8.68 31.71
CA SER A 16 26.13 -8.02 31.67
C SER A 16 25.95 -6.50 31.84
N PRO A 17 26.82 -5.82 32.63
CA PRO A 17 26.81 -4.36 32.73
C PRO A 17 26.97 -3.64 31.37
N ASN A 18 27.56 -4.31 30.38
CA ASN A 18 27.72 -3.79 29.02
C ASN A 18 26.43 -3.93 28.16
N ARG A 19 25.38 -4.56 28.69
CA ARG A 19 24.08 -4.76 28.02
C ARG A 19 22.93 -4.56 29.02
N PRO A 20 22.78 -3.35 29.60
CA PRO A 20 21.72 -3.07 30.55
C PRO A 20 20.33 -3.25 29.92
N LEU A 21 19.32 -3.55 30.74
CA LEU A 21 17.93 -3.40 30.34
C LEU A 21 17.56 -1.93 30.28
N ILE A 22 17.24 -1.48 29.09
CA ILE A 22 16.76 -0.12 28.87
C ILE A 22 15.31 -0.08 29.30
N ILE A 23 14.99 0.77 30.28
CA ILE A 23 13.66 0.91 30.85
C ILE A 23 13.11 2.31 30.63
N GLY A 24 11.80 2.43 30.45
CA GLY A 24 11.16 3.73 30.43
C GLY A 24 9.65 3.67 30.21
N SER A 25 8.93 4.64 30.77
CA SER A 25 7.48 4.74 30.67
C SER A 25 7.05 5.72 29.58
N VAL A 26 5.90 5.48 28.93
CA VAL A 26 5.22 6.50 28.09
C VAL A 26 4.51 7.56 28.95
N LYS A 27 4.25 7.23 30.22
CA LYS A 27 3.51 8.08 31.15
C LYS A 27 4.24 9.38 31.47
N THR A 28 5.55 9.44 31.25
CA THR A 28 6.31 10.69 31.39
C THR A 28 5.96 11.74 30.32
N ASN A 29 5.34 11.33 29.21
CA ASN A 29 4.97 12.19 28.11
C ASN A 29 3.46 12.46 28.07
N LEU A 30 2.65 11.44 28.36
CA LEU A 30 1.20 11.49 28.19
C LEU A 30 0.42 11.42 29.52
N GLY A 31 1.11 11.31 30.66
CA GLY A 31 0.47 11.01 31.93
C GLY A 31 -0.06 9.56 32.00
N HIS A 32 -0.86 9.28 33.03
CA HIS A 32 -1.47 7.95 33.20
C HIS A 32 -2.84 7.91 32.52
N LEU A 33 -2.91 7.29 31.34
CA LEU A 33 -4.15 7.18 30.55
C LEU A 33 -5.14 6.10 31.04
N GLU A 34 -5.11 5.79 32.34
CA GLU A 34 -5.93 4.75 32.99
C GLU A 34 -6.12 3.47 32.15
N GLY A 35 -7.34 3.21 31.67
CA GLY A 35 -7.67 2.03 30.86
C GLY A 35 -6.90 1.94 29.55
N ALA A 36 -6.35 3.04 29.03
CA ALA A 36 -5.53 3.08 27.82
C ALA A 36 -4.01 3.07 28.10
N ALA A 37 -3.58 2.99 29.37
CA ALA A 37 -2.16 3.06 29.71
C ALA A 37 -1.33 1.90 29.11
N GLY A 38 -1.89 0.69 29.07
CA GLY A 38 -1.24 -0.49 28.50
C GLY A 38 -1.03 -0.36 26.98
N ILE A 39 -2.09 -0.01 26.23
CA ILE A 39 -2.03 0.13 24.77
C ILE A 39 -1.13 1.30 24.35
N ALA A 40 -1.10 2.41 25.10
CA ALA A 40 -0.15 3.50 24.84
C ALA A 40 1.32 3.04 25.02
N GLY A 41 1.58 2.18 26.01
CA GLY A 41 2.88 1.54 26.19
C GLY A 41 3.25 0.64 25.01
N LEU A 42 2.29 -0.15 24.51
CA LEU A 42 2.48 -0.99 23.33
C LEU A 42 2.75 -0.17 22.06
N ILE A 43 1.99 0.90 21.80
CA ILE A 43 2.20 1.79 20.65
C ILE A 43 3.61 2.40 20.70
N LYS A 44 4.04 2.93 21.86
CA LYS A 44 5.42 3.41 22.05
C LYS A 44 6.45 2.34 21.66
N THR A 45 6.25 1.11 22.11
CA THR A 45 7.16 -0.01 21.86
C THR A 45 7.22 -0.38 20.39
N VAL A 46 6.07 -0.50 19.72
CA VAL A 46 6.01 -0.80 18.27
C VAL A 46 6.69 0.28 17.46
N LEU A 47 6.42 1.57 17.75
CA LEU A 47 7.08 2.68 17.08
C LEU A 47 8.60 2.69 17.33
N ALA A 48 9.05 2.35 18.54
CA ALA A 48 10.47 2.25 18.85
C ALA A 48 11.18 1.14 18.05
N LEU A 49 10.50 0.00 17.83
CA LEU A 49 10.98 -1.09 17.00
C LEU A 49 11.03 -0.68 15.52
N GLN A 50 9.94 -0.10 14.99
CA GLN A 50 9.83 0.34 13.59
C GLN A 50 10.85 1.44 13.24
N HIS A 51 11.05 2.42 14.11
CA HIS A 51 12.00 3.51 13.88
C HIS A 51 13.42 3.20 14.36
N HIS A 52 13.68 1.98 14.85
CA HIS A 52 14.97 1.55 15.37
C HIS A 52 15.56 2.56 16.38
N LYS A 53 14.72 3.11 17.25
CA LYS A 53 15.08 4.20 18.17
C LYS A 53 14.29 4.12 19.47
N ILE A 54 14.98 4.22 20.59
CA ILE A 54 14.35 4.30 21.92
C ILE A 54 14.17 5.78 22.27
N PRO A 55 12.92 6.25 22.51
CA PRO A 55 12.65 7.64 22.83
C PRO A 55 13.10 8.02 24.26
N PRO A 56 13.34 9.30 24.53
CA PRO A 56 13.77 9.77 25.84
C PRO A 56 12.69 9.58 26.91
N HIS A 57 13.13 9.28 28.14
CA HIS A 57 12.34 9.27 29.36
C HIS A 57 12.41 10.63 30.04
N LEU A 58 11.26 11.30 30.16
CA LEU A 58 11.25 12.66 30.71
C LEU A 58 11.35 12.65 32.24
N HIS A 59 11.74 13.81 32.80
CA HIS A 59 11.79 14.09 34.25
C HIS A 59 12.74 13.20 35.08
N PHE A 60 13.57 12.37 34.44
CA PHE A 60 14.58 11.57 35.14
C PHE A 60 15.87 12.37 35.35
N LYS A 61 15.99 13.03 36.51
CA LYS A 61 17.19 13.80 36.90
C LYS A 61 18.01 13.10 37.97
N ASN A 62 17.36 12.69 39.06
CA ASN A 62 17.98 11.96 40.16
C ASN A 62 17.31 10.59 40.27
N PRO A 63 18.08 9.48 40.23
CA PRO A 63 17.53 8.14 40.43
C PRO A 63 16.88 8.00 41.80
N ASN A 64 15.85 7.15 41.90
CA ASN A 64 15.16 6.93 43.16
C ASN A 64 16.11 6.26 44.17
N PRO A 65 16.36 6.85 45.36
CA PRO A 65 17.34 6.35 46.33
C PRO A 65 16.91 5.03 47.00
N ARG A 66 15.66 4.60 46.83
CA ARG A 66 15.14 3.34 47.38
C ARG A 66 15.50 2.11 46.53
N PHE A 67 16.19 2.28 45.41
CA PHE A 67 16.65 1.20 44.55
C PHE A 67 18.18 1.24 44.42
N ASP A 68 18.84 0.08 44.42
CA ASP A 68 20.29 -0.01 44.25
C ASP A 68 20.69 0.04 42.77
N TRP A 69 21.17 1.21 42.34
CA TRP A 69 21.63 1.45 40.97
C TRP A 69 23.07 1.00 40.69
N SER A 70 23.81 0.56 41.71
CA SER A 70 25.24 0.17 41.57
C SER A 70 25.44 -1.07 40.70
N SER A 71 24.40 -1.90 40.54
CA SER A 71 24.41 -3.10 39.71
C SER A 71 24.45 -2.80 38.20
N HIS A 72 24.16 -1.56 37.78
CA HIS A 72 24.11 -1.13 36.38
C HIS A 72 23.24 -2.01 35.45
N ILE A 73 22.29 -2.76 36.01
CA ILE A 73 21.40 -3.63 35.21
C ILE A 73 20.36 -2.85 34.41
N PHE A 74 20.10 -1.59 34.78
CA PHE A 74 19.11 -0.73 34.14
C PHE A 74 19.76 0.52 33.56
N GLU A 75 19.25 0.94 32.40
CA GLU A 75 19.55 2.23 31.79
C GLU A 75 18.23 2.97 31.54
N VAL A 76 18.12 4.21 32.02
CA VAL A 76 16.98 5.09 31.73
C VAL A 76 17.42 6.13 30.69
N PRO A 77 16.91 6.07 29.45
CA PRO A 77 17.41 6.92 28.37
C PRO A 77 16.90 8.35 28.55
N VAL A 78 17.70 9.26 29.10
CA VAL A 78 17.32 10.69 29.22
C VAL A 78 17.40 11.45 27.90
N GLN A 79 18.11 10.87 26.92
CA GLN A 79 18.14 11.30 25.52
C GLN A 79 17.73 10.11 24.65
N GLY A 80 17.12 10.39 23.49
CA GLY A 80 16.76 9.33 22.55
C GLY A 80 18.01 8.63 22.02
N LYS A 81 18.00 7.30 21.95
CA LYS A 81 19.15 6.49 21.52
C LYS A 81 18.78 5.56 20.35
N PRO A 82 19.71 5.32 19.40
CA PRO A 82 19.53 4.28 18.39
C PRO A 82 19.30 2.92 19.05
N TRP A 83 18.40 2.14 18.47
CA TRP A 83 18.19 0.73 18.78
C TRP A 83 18.75 -0.10 17.62
N ASN A 84 20.07 -0.23 17.60
CA ASN A 84 20.78 -0.84 16.47
C ASN A 84 20.32 -2.27 16.19
N ILE A 85 20.31 -2.62 14.90
CA ILE A 85 20.10 -3.99 14.42
C ILE A 85 21.25 -4.87 14.95
N SER A 86 20.93 -6.09 15.34
CA SER A 86 21.91 -7.07 15.80
C SER A 86 21.54 -8.47 15.29
N GLU A 87 22.42 -9.44 15.46
CA GLU A 87 22.11 -10.86 15.14
C GLU A 87 20.93 -11.42 15.93
N ARG A 88 20.52 -10.77 17.03
CA ARG A 88 19.35 -11.16 17.80
C ARG A 88 18.19 -10.21 17.50
N PRO A 89 16.97 -10.76 17.37
CA PRO A 89 15.80 -9.93 17.15
C PRO A 89 15.62 -8.96 18.31
N ARG A 90 15.26 -7.72 17.99
CA ARG A 90 14.89 -6.74 19.02
C ARG A 90 13.59 -7.17 19.67
N ILE A 91 13.64 -7.30 21.00
CA ILE A 91 12.52 -7.71 21.82
C ILE A 91 12.34 -6.71 22.97
N ALA A 92 11.09 -6.38 23.26
CA ALA A 92 10.67 -5.47 24.32
C ALA A 92 9.58 -6.08 25.19
N GLY A 93 9.59 -5.77 26.48
CA GLY A 93 8.47 -6.08 27.39
C GLY A 93 7.60 -4.85 27.63
N VAL A 94 6.28 -5.04 27.72
CA VAL A 94 5.34 -4.00 28.16
C VAL A 94 4.54 -4.51 29.35
N SER A 95 4.67 -3.84 30.49
CA SER A 95 3.96 -4.14 31.73
C SER A 95 2.81 -3.17 31.98
N SER A 96 1.70 -3.69 32.49
CA SER A 96 0.59 -2.89 33.04
C SER A 96 0.08 -3.54 34.32
N LEU A 97 0.16 -2.81 35.44
CA LEU A 97 -0.17 -3.29 36.77
C LEU A 97 -1.42 -2.55 37.25
N GLY A 98 -2.55 -3.25 37.29
CA GLY A 98 -3.85 -2.68 37.65
C GLY A 98 -3.96 -2.45 39.15
N PHE A 99 -4.67 -1.37 39.54
CA PHE A 99 -4.90 -1.06 40.96
C PHE A 99 -5.65 -2.17 41.71
N SER A 100 -6.47 -2.97 41.02
CA SER A 100 -7.17 -4.15 41.58
C SER A 100 -6.24 -5.33 41.89
N GLY A 101 -4.94 -5.24 41.56
CA GLY A 101 -3.97 -6.33 41.70
C GLY A 101 -3.83 -7.22 40.46
N THR A 102 -4.59 -6.95 39.39
CA THR A 102 -4.49 -7.69 38.12
C THR A 102 -3.30 -7.15 37.31
N ASN A 103 -2.35 -8.03 36.98
CA ASN A 103 -1.13 -7.68 36.27
C ASN A 103 -1.12 -8.28 34.86
N ALA A 104 -0.65 -7.52 33.89
CA ALA A 104 -0.42 -7.98 32.53
C ALA A 104 1.01 -7.64 32.08
N HIS A 105 1.65 -8.58 31.38
CA HIS A 105 2.94 -8.39 30.75
C HIS A 105 2.93 -9.03 29.36
N ILE A 106 3.35 -8.29 28.35
CA ILE A 106 3.47 -8.78 26.98
C ILE A 106 4.89 -8.61 26.46
N ILE A 107 5.32 -9.52 25.59
CA ILE A 107 6.62 -9.50 24.92
C ILE A 107 6.37 -9.22 23.44
N VAL A 108 7.07 -8.22 22.90
CA VAL A 108 6.93 -7.76 21.52
C VAL A 108 8.28 -7.90 20.84
N GLY A 109 8.32 -8.66 19.74
CA GLY A 109 9.50 -8.81 18.89
C GLY A 109 9.36 -8.03 17.59
N GLU A 110 10.48 -7.72 16.96
CA GLU A 110 10.49 -7.26 15.57
C GLU A 110 10.08 -8.36 14.59
N ILE A 111 9.61 -7.95 13.42
CA ILE A 111 9.34 -8.83 12.28
C ILE A 111 10.26 -8.42 11.13
N ASP A 112 10.73 -9.39 10.37
CA ASP A 112 11.38 -9.14 9.09
C ASP A 112 10.30 -8.66 8.11
N ALA A 113 10.51 -7.49 7.52
CA ALA A 113 9.64 -6.95 6.48
C ALA A 113 10.39 -7.06 5.15
N ASP A 114 10.13 -8.13 4.42
CA ASP A 114 10.48 -8.18 3.00
C ASP A 114 9.54 -7.23 2.26
N LEU A 115 10.09 -6.16 1.70
CA LEU A 115 9.33 -5.27 0.83
C LEU A 115 9.25 -5.92 -0.56
N PRO A 116 8.04 -6.08 -1.14
CA PRO A 116 7.91 -6.57 -2.50
C PRO A 116 8.63 -5.61 -3.47
N GLN A 117 9.18 -6.17 -4.55
CA GLN A 117 9.78 -5.37 -5.61
C GLN A 117 8.70 -4.58 -6.37
N ALA A 118 9.03 -3.33 -6.69
CA ALA A 118 8.17 -2.48 -7.50
C ALA A 118 7.93 -3.08 -8.89
N SER A 119 6.69 -3.06 -9.36
CA SER A 119 6.36 -3.42 -10.75
C SER A 119 6.55 -2.22 -11.68
N GLU A 120 7.02 -2.45 -12.89
CA GLU A 120 7.21 -1.43 -13.94
C GLU A 120 5.92 -1.11 -14.72
N ASN A 121 4.80 -0.92 -14.04
CA ASN A 121 3.60 -0.43 -14.72
C ASN A 121 3.71 1.09 -14.94
N ASN A 122 3.30 1.54 -16.12
CA ASN A 122 3.39 2.95 -16.50
C ASN A 122 2.10 3.72 -16.25
N PHE A 123 0.99 3.07 -15.91
CA PHE A 123 -0.27 3.75 -15.56
C PHE A 123 -0.92 3.06 -14.38
N TYR A 124 -1.43 3.87 -13.46
CA TYR A 124 -2.08 3.43 -12.24
C TYR A 124 -3.41 4.15 -12.09
N LEU A 125 -4.38 3.43 -11.52
CA LEU A 125 -5.63 4.00 -11.06
C LEU A 125 -5.52 4.27 -9.57
N LEU A 126 -5.63 5.54 -9.17
CA LEU A 126 -5.73 5.98 -7.79
C LEU A 126 -7.20 6.25 -7.44
N PRO A 127 -7.94 5.25 -6.93
CA PRO A 127 -9.30 5.48 -6.46
C PRO A 127 -9.28 6.17 -5.09
N LEU A 128 -10.09 7.21 -4.95
CA LEU A 128 -10.37 7.85 -3.66
C LEU A 128 -11.88 7.87 -3.42
N SER A 129 -12.30 7.58 -2.20
CA SER A 129 -13.71 7.68 -1.84
C SER A 129 -13.94 8.12 -0.41
N ALA A 130 -15.06 8.82 -0.19
CA ALA A 130 -15.50 9.30 1.11
C ALA A 130 -17.04 9.29 1.22
N ARG A 131 -17.55 9.50 2.43
CA ARG A 131 -18.99 9.50 2.71
C ARG A 131 -19.68 10.81 2.31
N SER A 132 -18.94 11.90 2.22
CA SER A 132 -19.42 13.22 1.81
C SER A 132 -18.43 13.87 0.86
N GLU A 133 -18.89 14.84 0.08
CA GLU A 133 -18.06 15.60 -0.85
C GLU A 133 -16.96 16.37 -0.10
N GLN A 134 -17.30 16.98 1.04
CA GLN A 134 -16.33 17.66 1.89
C GLN A 134 -15.21 16.71 2.35
N SER A 135 -15.57 15.50 2.81
CA SER A 135 -14.55 14.52 3.23
C SER A 135 -13.72 14.01 2.06
N LEU A 136 -14.25 14.00 0.84
CA LEU A 136 -13.48 13.65 -0.35
C LEU A 136 -12.48 14.74 -0.71
N GLN A 137 -12.85 16.02 -0.59
CA GLN A 137 -11.95 17.17 -0.74
C GLN A 137 -10.81 17.16 0.28
N GLU A 138 -11.12 16.90 1.56
CA GLU A 138 -10.12 16.76 2.62
C GLU A 138 -9.19 15.56 2.39
N LEU A 139 -9.74 14.45 1.89
CA LEU A 139 -8.96 13.27 1.52
C LEU A 139 -8.02 13.57 0.35
N ALA A 140 -8.50 14.21 -0.72
CA ALA A 140 -7.70 14.60 -1.87
C ALA A 140 -6.52 15.49 -1.45
N ARG A 141 -6.76 16.47 -0.57
CA ARG A 141 -5.70 17.31 0.02
C ARG A 141 -4.69 16.50 0.83
N SER A 142 -5.16 15.56 1.64
CA SER A 142 -4.27 14.70 2.43
C SER A 142 -3.37 13.84 1.54
N TYR A 143 -3.89 13.34 0.39
CA TYR A 143 -3.08 12.60 -0.58
C TYR A 143 -2.10 13.50 -1.32
N GLN A 144 -2.46 14.74 -1.62
CA GLN A 144 -1.55 15.71 -2.22
C GLN A 144 -0.33 15.96 -1.32
N ASP A 145 -0.54 16.08 0.00
CA ASP A 145 0.54 16.30 0.97
C ASP A 145 1.46 15.08 1.14
N ILE A 146 0.89 13.87 1.04
CA ILE A 146 1.61 12.61 1.26
C ILE A 146 2.36 12.17 0.00
N LEU A 147 1.74 12.28 -1.17
CA LEU A 147 2.32 11.84 -2.44
C LEU A 147 3.54 12.71 -2.74
N THR A 148 4.73 12.16 -2.52
CA THR A 148 6.02 12.77 -2.85
C THR A 148 6.83 11.79 -3.68
N GLU A 149 7.88 12.25 -4.34
CA GLU A 149 8.74 11.40 -5.19
C GLU A 149 9.38 10.21 -4.46
N SER A 150 9.40 10.22 -3.13
CA SER A 150 9.91 9.11 -2.31
C SER A 150 8.94 7.94 -2.16
N ILE A 151 7.66 8.12 -2.53
CA ILE A 151 6.62 7.11 -2.41
C ILE A 151 6.44 6.36 -3.73
N ASN A 152 6.31 5.04 -3.64
CA ASN A 152 5.93 4.21 -4.78
C ASN A 152 4.43 4.36 -5.08
N LEU A 153 4.11 4.96 -6.23
CA LEU A 153 2.73 5.19 -6.66
C LEU A 153 1.95 3.87 -6.81
N ALA A 154 2.60 2.79 -7.26
CA ALA A 154 1.97 1.47 -7.41
C ALA A 154 1.42 0.96 -6.08
N ASP A 155 2.22 1.04 -5.02
CA ASP A 155 1.86 0.59 -3.68
C ASP A 155 0.72 1.42 -3.10
N VAL A 156 0.70 2.73 -3.37
CA VAL A 156 -0.41 3.60 -2.96
C VAL A 156 -1.69 3.18 -3.66
N CYS A 157 -1.68 3.06 -4.98
CA CYS A 157 -2.84 2.67 -5.78
C CYS A 157 -3.37 1.27 -5.41
N PHE A 158 -2.47 0.33 -5.16
CA PHE A 158 -2.83 -1.00 -4.65
C PHE A 158 -3.49 -0.90 -3.26
N THR A 159 -2.90 -0.12 -2.35
CA THR A 159 -3.40 0.06 -0.98
C THR A 159 -4.75 0.77 -0.95
N THR A 160 -4.98 1.76 -1.81
CA THR A 160 -6.28 2.44 -1.90
C THR A 160 -7.35 1.56 -2.52
N SER A 161 -6.98 0.71 -3.48
CA SER A 161 -7.91 -0.20 -4.16
C SER A 161 -8.32 -1.39 -3.28
N THR A 162 -7.41 -1.94 -2.48
CA THR A 162 -7.62 -3.19 -1.73
C THR A 162 -7.72 -3.02 -0.22
N GLY A 163 -7.13 -1.94 0.32
CA GLY A 163 -6.98 -1.70 1.75
C GLY A 163 -7.85 -0.56 2.30
N ARG A 164 -8.79 -0.02 1.51
CA ARG A 164 -9.70 1.06 1.94
C ARG A 164 -11.15 0.71 1.63
N GLY A 165 -12.05 1.25 2.46
CA GLY A 165 -13.49 1.14 2.21
C GLY A 165 -13.92 1.96 1.00
N ILE A 166 -14.93 1.46 0.28
CA ILE A 166 -15.49 2.12 -0.90
C ILE A 166 -16.78 2.85 -0.51
N PHE A 167 -16.81 4.17 -0.66
CA PHE A 167 -17.93 5.03 -0.26
C PHE A 167 -18.59 5.77 -1.44
N PRO A 168 -19.80 6.34 -1.33
CA PRO A 168 -20.55 6.87 -2.48
C PRO A 168 -19.88 8.04 -3.23
N GLN A 169 -19.19 8.94 -2.51
CA GLN A 169 -18.47 10.04 -3.16
C GLN A 169 -17.11 9.52 -3.60
N ARG A 170 -16.85 9.48 -4.92
CA ARG A 170 -15.63 8.87 -5.47
C ARG A 170 -15.04 9.74 -6.57
N ILE A 171 -13.73 9.64 -6.70
CA ILE A 171 -12.98 9.99 -7.91
C ILE A 171 -11.97 8.87 -8.18
N CYS A 172 -11.55 8.75 -9.42
CA CYS A 172 -10.43 7.91 -9.79
C CYS A 172 -9.46 8.75 -10.62
N ILE A 173 -8.18 8.70 -10.27
CA ILE A 173 -7.14 9.42 -11.00
C ILE A 173 -6.34 8.41 -11.80
N LEU A 174 -6.22 8.64 -13.11
CA LEU A 174 -5.30 7.91 -13.98
C LEU A 174 -3.95 8.64 -13.96
N ALA A 175 -2.90 7.98 -13.49
CA ALA A 175 -1.58 8.60 -13.37
C ALA A 175 -0.46 7.63 -13.75
N ASP A 176 0.53 8.15 -14.48
CA ASP A 176 1.79 7.48 -14.80
C ASP A 176 2.94 7.83 -13.84
N SER A 177 2.73 8.85 -13.03
CA SER A 177 3.74 9.42 -12.15
C SER A 177 3.09 10.14 -10.97
N ILE A 178 3.87 10.36 -9.91
CA ILE A 178 3.47 11.20 -8.76
C ILE A 178 3.04 12.58 -9.25
N THR A 179 3.76 13.16 -10.21
CA THR A 179 3.47 14.50 -10.77
C THR A 179 2.10 14.57 -11.43
N THR A 180 1.76 13.59 -12.28
CA THR A 180 0.45 13.51 -12.93
C THR A 180 -0.66 13.33 -11.89
N ALA A 181 -0.43 12.49 -10.87
CA ALA A 181 -1.39 12.28 -9.78
C ALA A 181 -1.63 13.56 -8.96
N GLN A 182 -0.56 14.28 -8.59
CA GLN A 182 -0.65 15.54 -7.86
C GLN A 182 -1.37 16.62 -8.68
N ARG A 183 -1.11 16.71 -9.99
CA ARG A 183 -1.80 17.67 -10.86
C ARG A 183 -3.30 17.40 -10.91
N ALA A 184 -3.71 16.14 -11.09
CA ALA A 184 -5.12 15.78 -11.10
C ALA A 184 -5.82 16.01 -9.74
N LEU A 185 -5.09 15.87 -8.62
CA LEU A 185 -5.61 16.23 -7.29
C LEU A 185 -5.83 17.74 -7.15
N ILE A 186 -4.95 18.57 -7.72
CA ILE A 186 -5.11 20.03 -7.77
C ILE A 186 -6.32 20.39 -8.63
N ASP A 187 -6.40 19.87 -9.86
CA ASP A 187 -7.53 20.12 -10.76
C ASP A 187 -8.87 19.75 -10.08
N TYR A 188 -8.91 18.60 -9.38
CA TYR A 188 -10.09 18.20 -8.60
C TYR A 188 -10.48 19.19 -7.50
N GLN A 189 -9.50 19.75 -6.78
CA GLN A 189 -9.73 20.73 -5.72
C GLN A 189 -10.21 22.07 -6.25
N ASP A 190 -9.67 22.50 -7.39
CA ASP A 190 -10.03 23.75 -8.06
C ASP A 190 -11.37 23.63 -8.80
N GLY A 191 -11.93 22.42 -8.89
CA GLY A 191 -13.17 22.13 -9.61
C GLY A 191 -12.99 22.14 -11.13
N GLU A 192 -11.75 22.00 -11.60
CA GLU A 192 -11.41 21.83 -13.01
C GLU A 192 -11.58 20.37 -13.43
N ASP A 193 -11.86 20.18 -14.72
CA ASP A 193 -11.84 18.86 -15.35
C ASP A 193 -10.49 18.65 -16.03
N SER A 194 -10.02 17.40 -16.02
CA SER A 194 -8.81 16.99 -16.76
C SER A 194 -8.92 15.55 -17.22
N ASP A 195 -8.17 15.18 -18.27
CA ASP A 195 -8.21 13.83 -18.86
C ASP A 195 -7.79 12.73 -17.86
N SER A 196 -7.03 13.09 -16.84
CA SER A 196 -6.57 12.19 -15.77
C SER A 196 -7.60 12.02 -14.65
N LEU A 197 -8.66 12.84 -14.60
CA LEU A 197 -9.64 12.84 -13.52
C LEU A 197 -10.96 12.19 -13.98
N ILE A 198 -11.24 11.01 -13.42
CA ILE A 198 -12.45 10.24 -13.70
C ILE A 198 -13.44 10.43 -12.56
N ARG A 199 -14.61 11.01 -12.87
CA ARG A 199 -15.73 11.17 -11.93
C ARG A 199 -16.81 10.13 -12.23
N PRO A 200 -17.38 9.46 -11.21
CA PRO A 200 -18.46 8.50 -11.44
C PRO A 200 -19.74 9.23 -11.86
N ILE A 201 -20.50 8.60 -12.73
CA ILE A 201 -21.91 8.97 -12.94
C ILE A 201 -22.67 8.43 -11.72
N LEU A 202 -23.22 9.33 -10.91
CA LEU A 202 -24.00 8.96 -9.74
C LEU A 202 -25.27 8.22 -10.18
N SER A 203 -25.46 7.01 -9.68
CA SER A 203 -26.66 6.20 -9.89
C SER A 203 -27.13 5.63 -8.55
N GLU A 204 -28.44 5.67 -8.31
CA GLU A 204 -29.06 5.08 -7.11
C GLU A 204 -29.05 3.54 -7.14
N THR A 205 -28.92 2.96 -8.34
CA THR A 205 -28.87 1.50 -8.53
C THR A 205 -27.58 1.07 -9.20
N PRO A 206 -27.05 -0.13 -8.91
CA PRO A 206 -25.93 -0.68 -9.65
C PRO A 206 -26.30 -0.78 -11.14
N PRO A 207 -25.51 -0.21 -12.06
CA PRO A 207 -25.84 -0.27 -13.48
C PRO A 207 -25.78 -1.72 -13.96
N LYS A 208 -26.68 -2.08 -14.86
CA LYS A 208 -26.53 -3.30 -15.65
C LYS A 208 -25.44 -3.08 -16.68
N MET A 209 -24.62 -4.10 -16.91
CA MET A 209 -23.52 -4.05 -17.86
C MET A 209 -23.88 -4.81 -19.13
N ALA A 210 -23.47 -4.27 -20.28
CA ALA A 210 -23.61 -4.91 -21.58
C ALA A 210 -22.30 -4.75 -22.36
N PHE A 211 -21.80 -5.84 -22.93
CA PHE A 211 -20.64 -5.81 -23.83
C PHE A 211 -21.15 -5.64 -25.26
N LEU A 212 -20.63 -4.61 -25.94
CA LEU A 212 -20.97 -4.29 -27.32
C LEU A 212 -19.76 -4.60 -28.19
N PHE A 213 -19.91 -5.57 -29.06
CA PHE A 213 -18.90 -6.04 -30.00
C PHE A 213 -19.10 -5.35 -31.34
N SER A 214 -18.05 -4.72 -31.87
CA SER A 214 -18.11 -3.93 -33.08
C SER A 214 -18.06 -4.81 -34.33
N GLY A 215 -18.55 -4.28 -35.45
CA GLY A 215 -18.43 -4.94 -36.75
C GLY A 215 -17.13 -4.55 -37.45
N GLN A 216 -17.01 -4.99 -38.71
CA GLN A 216 -15.96 -4.52 -39.61
C GLN A 216 -15.99 -2.99 -39.79
N GLY A 217 -14.83 -2.36 -39.81
CA GLY A 217 -14.64 -0.91 -39.95
C GLY A 217 -13.85 -0.26 -38.81
N SER A 218 -13.58 -0.99 -37.72
CA SER A 218 -12.82 -0.51 -36.55
C SER A 218 -11.32 -0.87 -36.60
N GLN A 219 -10.89 -1.68 -37.57
CA GLN A 219 -9.54 -2.18 -37.67
C GLN A 219 -8.51 -1.11 -38.10
N TYR A 220 -7.31 -1.21 -37.56
CA TYR A 220 -6.13 -0.44 -37.98
C TYR A 220 -4.85 -1.21 -37.66
N SER A 221 -3.77 -0.91 -38.38
CA SER A 221 -2.46 -1.55 -38.15
C SER A 221 -1.93 -1.22 -36.75
N GLY A 222 -1.37 -2.22 -36.06
CA GLY A 222 -0.82 -2.08 -34.70
C GLY A 222 -1.87 -2.05 -33.59
N MET A 223 -3.15 -2.29 -33.89
CA MET A 223 -4.20 -2.30 -32.87
C MET A 223 -3.94 -3.38 -31.80
N GLY A 224 -4.04 -3.00 -30.53
CA GLY A 224 -3.82 -3.91 -29.40
C GLY A 224 -2.36 -4.24 -29.09
N GLU A 225 -1.37 -3.73 -29.83
CA GLU A 225 0.05 -4.05 -29.62
C GLU A 225 0.55 -3.67 -28.21
N THR A 226 0.16 -2.48 -27.73
CA THR A 226 0.50 -2.06 -26.35
C THR A 226 -0.07 -3.01 -25.31
N LEU A 227 -1.30 -3.52 -25.52
CA LEU A 227 -1.94 -4.47 -24.60
C LEU A 227 -1.27 -5.85 -24.69
N TYR A 228 -0.93 -6.31 -25.90
CA TYR A 228 -0.20 -7.55 -26.10
C TYR A 228 1.14 -7.58 -25.36
N ASN A 229 1.84 -6.45 -25.32
CA ASN A 229 3.15 -6.36 -24.66
C ASN A 229 3.07 -6.15 -23.13
N ARG A 230 1.91 -5.78 -22.58
CA ARG A 230 1.78 -5.38 -21.16
C ARG A 230 0.80 -6.22 -20.35
N GLU A 231 -0.23 -6.75 -20.99
CA GLU A 231 -1.32 -7.46 -20.32
C GLU A 231 -1.25 -8.95 -20.62
N VAL A 232 -0.85 -9.74 -19.61
CA VAL A 232 -0.63 -11.19 -19.75
C VAL A 232 -1.89 -11.90 -20.25
N VAL A 233 -3.07 -11.57 -19.71
CA VAL A 233 -4.34 -12.19 -20.12
C VAL A 233 -4.69 -11.87 -21.57
N PHE A 234 -4.45 -10.63 -22.00
CA PHE A 234 -4.68 -10.21 -23.38
C PHE A 234 -3.75 -10.95 -24.34
N LYS A 235 -2.46 -10.99 -24.00
CA LYS A 235 -1.41 -11.70 -24.75
C LYS A 235 -1.75 -13.17 -24.94
N GLU A 236 -2.00 -13.89 -23.85
CA GLU A 236 -2.30 -15.32 -23.88
C GLU A 236 -3.57 -15.62 -24.68
N THR A 237 -4.58 -14.74 -24.60
CA THR A 237 -5.80 -14.89 -25.38
C THR A 237 -5.57 -14.69 -26.86
N LEU A 238 -4.78 -13.68 -27.26
CA LEU A 238 -4.49 -13.41 -28.65
C LEU A 238 -3.55 -14.48 -29.26
N ASP A 239 -2.57 -14.97 -28.49
CA ASP A 239 -1.69 -16.08 -28.86
C ASP A 239 -2.50 -17.36 -29.11
N LEU A 240 -3.54 -17.62 -28.29
CA LEU A 240 -4.47 -18.73 -28.52
C LEU A 240 -5.27 -18.56 -29.82
N CYS A 241 -5.77 -17.36 -30.09
CA CYS A 241 -6.48 -17.07 -31.34
C CYS A 241 -5.59 -17.26 -32.57
N ASP A 242 -4.34 -16.79 -32.51
CA ASP A 242 -3.34 -16.96 -33.55
C ASP A 242 -3.11 -18.44 -33.87
N GLN A 243 -2.87 -19.27 -32.85
CA GLN A 243 -2.66 -20.71 -33.01
C GLN A 243 -3.85 -21.43 -33.67
N ILE A 244 -5.08 -20.99 -33.39
CA ILE A 244 -6.30 -21.58 -33.96
C ILE A 244 -6.51 -21.13 -35.41
N LEU A 245 -6.18 -19.87 -35.74
CA LEU A 245 -6.47 -19.25 -37.02
C LEU A 245 -5.35 -19.40 -38.05
N GLU A 246 -4.09 -19.54 -37.63
CA GLU A 246 -2.94 -19.67 -38.52
C GLU A 246 -3.12 -20.74 -39.61
N PRO A 247 -3.63 -21.96 -39.31
CA PRO A 247 -3.88 -22.97 -40.35
C PRO A 247 -4.99 -22.61 -41.35
N LEU A 248 -5.88 -21.68 -40.99
CA LEU A 248 -7.02 -21.24 -41.82
C LEU A 248 -6.67 -20.00 -42.65
N LEU A 249 -5.82 -19.11 -42.12
CA LEU A 249 -5.39 -17.87 -42.76
C LEU A 249 -4.10 -18.03 -43.56
N GLU A 250 -3.40 -19.16 -43.38
CA GLU A 250 -2.07 -19.44 -43.95
C GLU A 250 -0.99 -18.41 -43.56
N LYS A 251 -1.28 -17.61 -42.51
CA LYS A 251 -0.46 -16.51 -41.98
C LYS A 251 -0.74 -16.35 -40.50
N SER A 252 0.26 -15.91 -39.74
CA SER A 252 0.06 -15.51 -38.35
C SER A 252 -0.83 -14.27 -38.29
N LEU A 253 -1.85 -14.35 -37.44
CA LEU A 253 -2.71 -13.25 -37.02
C LEU A 253 -1.89 -12.10 -36.43
N LEU A 254 -0.86 -12.40 -35.63
CA LEU A 254 -0.02 -11.38 -34.99
C LEU A 254 0.78 -10.60 -36.04
N ASP A 255 1.35 -11.30 -37.02
CA ASP A 255 2.03 -10.65 -38.14
C ASP A 255 1.08 -9.77 -38.96
N LEU A 256 -0.15 -10.24 -39.19
CA LEU A 256 -1.18 -9.47 -39.88
C LEU A 256 -1.57 -8.19 -39.13
N ILE A 257 -1.61 -8.22 -37.79
CA ILE A 257 -2.02 -7.07 -36.97
C ILE A 257 -0.85 -6.09 -36.75
N PHE A 258 0.35 -6.57 -36.42
CA PHE A 258 1.44 -5.73 -35.90
C PHE A 258 2.44 -5.26 -36.95
N GLN A 259 2.52 -5.89 -38.13
CA GLN A 259 3.43 -5.44 -39.17
C GLN A 259 2.76 -4.41 -40.09
N GLU A 260 3.26 -3.18 -40.14
CA GLU A 260 2.69 -2.07 -40.95
C GLU A 260 2.54 -2.42 -42.45
N GLN A 261 3.44 -3.25 -42.98
CA GLN A 261 3.40 -3.73 -44.36
C GLN A 261 2.15 -4.56 -44.70
N ASN A 262 1.46 -5.11 -43.70
CA ASN A 262 0.23 -5.88 -43.84
C ASN A 262 -1.04 -5.02 -43.71
N SER A 263 -0.92 -3.70 -43.54
CA SER A 263 -2.06 -2.78 -43.39
C SER A 263 -3.13 -2.93 -44.47
N GLN A 264 -2.74 -3.14 -45.74
CA GLN A 264 -3.71 -3.37 -46.84
C GLN A 264 -4.44 -4.71 -46.72
N LEU A 265 -3.78 -5.74 -46.20
CA LEU A 265 -4.39 -7.07 -45.99
C LEU A 265 -5.46 -7.02 -44.89
N LEU A 266 -5.30 -6.12 -43.90
CA LEU A 266 -6.31 -5.88 -42.87
C LEU A 266 -7.59 -5.24 -43.42
N GLU A 267 -7.63 -4.78 -44.67
CA GLU A 267 -8.86 -4.32 -45.32
C GLU A 267 -9.61 -5.45 -46.03
N GLU A 268 -8.96 -6.60 -46.25
CA GLU A 268 -9.61 -7.76 -46.86
C GLU A 268 -10.54 -8.42 -45.84
N THR A 269 -11.84 -8.50 -46.16
CA THR A 269 -12.87 -9.02 -45.24
C THR A 269 -12.53 -10.41 -44.66
N GLN A 270 -11.89 -11.27 -45.45
CA GLN A 270 -11.47 -12.62 -45.02
C GLN A 270 -10.43 -12.60 -43.90
N ILE A 271 -9.62 -11.55 -43.82
CA ILE A 271 -8.63 -11.32 -42.75
C ILE A 271 -9.24 -10.47 -41.64
N THR A 272 -9.98 -9.43 -42.03
CA THR A 272 -10.50 -8.42 -41.10
C THR A 272 -11.41 -9.04 -40.04
N GLN A 273 -12.33 -9.93 -40.43
CA GLN A 273 -13.31 -10.48 -39.48
C GLN A 273 -12.66 -11.38 -38.41
N PRO A 274 -11.79 -12.35 -38.75
CA PRO A 274 -11.05 -13.12 -37.75
C PRO A 274 -10.17 -12.26 -36.83
N VAL A 275 -9.55 -11.22 -37.38
CA VAL A 275 -8.72 -10.26 -36.63
C VAL A 275 -9.55 -9.47 -35.61
N ILE A 276 -10.68 -8.89 -36.02
CA ILE A 276 -11.57 -8.15 -35.12
C ILE A 276 -12.11 -9.08 -34.03
N PHE A 277 -12.59 -10.27 -34.40
CA PHE A 277 -13.08 -11.26 -33.43
C PHE A 277 -12.03 -11.56 -32.35
N SER A 278 -10.78 -11.82 -32.77
CA SER A 278 -9.69 -12.20 -31.86
C SER A 278 -9.32 -11.05 -30.92
N LEU A 279 -9.25 -9.83 -31.45
CA LEU A 279 -8.98 -8.62 -30.66
C LEU A 279 -10.09 -8.39 -29.62
N GLU A 280 -11.35 -8.44 -30.04
CA GLU A 280 -12.48 -8.19 -29.15
C GLU A 280 -12.65 -9.30 -28.10
N TYR A 281 -12.36 -10.55 -28.46
CA TYR A 281 -12.32 -11.66 -27.52
C TYR A 281 -11.22 -11.47 -26.47
N ALA A 282 -10.03 -11.05 -26.88
CA ALA A 282 -8.93 -10.72 -25.97
C ALA A 282 -9.27 -9.54 -25.05
N LEU A 283 -9.92 -8.48 -25.56
CA LEU A 283 -10.41 -7.37 -24.75
C LEU A 283 -11.46 -7.84 -23.73
N ALA A 284 -12.42 -8.66 -24.16
CA ALA A 284 -13.44 -9.20 -23.26
C ALA A 284 -12.83 -10.06 -22.15
N LYS A 285 -11.81 -10.88 -22.47
CA LYS A 285 -11.07 -11.67 -21.48
C LYS A 285 -10.28 -10.80 -20.50
N LEU A 286 -9.67 -9.73 -20.98
CA LEU A 286 -8.98 -8.76 -20.12
C LEU A 286 -9.96 -8.12 -19.12
N TRP A 287 -11.10 -7.62 -19.60
CA TRP A 287 -12.15 -7.07 -18.73
C TRP A 287 -12.63 -8.08 -17.68
N GLN A 288 -12.90 -9.32 -18.10
CA GLN A 288 -13.30 -10.41 -17.18
C GLN A 288 -12.25 -10.66 -16.09
N SER A 289 -10.96 -10.56 -16.42
CA SER A 289 -9.88 -10.75 -15.45
C SER A 289 -9.86 -9.68 -14.35
N TRP A 290 -10.40 -8.49 -14.64
CA TRP A 290 -10.57 -7.40 -13.68
C TRP A 290 -11.90 -7.47 -12.91
N GLY A 291 -12.72 -8.51 -13.15
CA GLY A 291 -14.00 -8.74 -12.45
C GLY A 291 -15.20 -8.01 -13.06
N ILE A 292 -15.10 -7.59 -14.32
CA ILE A 292 -16.16 -6.96 -15.10
C ILE A 292 -16.99 -8.02 -15.83
#